data_AF-A0A925D9Z9-F1
#
_entry.id   AF-A0A925D9Z9-F1
#
_cell.length_a   1.000
_cell.length_b   1.000
_cell.length_c   1.000
_cell.angle_alpha   90.00
_cell.angle_beta   90.00
_cell.angle_gamma   90.00
#
_symmetry.space_group_name_H-M   'P 1'
#
loop_
_entity.id
_entity.type
_entity.pdbx_description
1 polymer ?
#
loop_
_entity_poly.entity_id
_entity_poly.type
_entity_poly.pdbx_seq_one_letter_code
_entity_poly.pdbx_strand_id
1 'polypeptide(L)'
;MASAEVYAFHDTPSIPLPLPITNGAGRPLHRIQAVRIQQGMSLRTAARQLGTDVRAIRAQEQASTDLRLSDLYRWQQALEVPAAELLEESGEPLSRPVAERAKMVRVMKTAASLLETAETPAAQRMAENLVQQLCDVMPELKEVSSWHTVGQRRSLDELGRAAEQVIDDSSMFGHEAYD
;
A
#
# COMPACT_ATOMS: atom_id res chain seq x y z
N MET A 1 -24.73 6.73 -60.85
CA MET A 1 -23.30 6.41 -60.92
C MET A 1 -22.63 7.02 -59.69
N ALA A 2 -21.77 6.25 -59.04
CA ALA A 2 -21.40 6.36 -57.63
C ALA A 2 -20.68 7.67 -57.24
N SER A 3 -21.13 8.30 -56.16
CA SER A 3 -20.39 9.34 -55.43
C SER A 3 -19.41 8.65 -54.47
N ALA A 4 -18.12 8.88 -54.68
CA ALA A 4 -17.08 8.53 -53.72
C ALA A 4 -16.93 9.68 -52.73
N GLU A 5 -17.47 9.52 -51.52
CA GLU A 5 -17.16 10.42 -50.41
C GLU A 5 -15.75 10.09 -49.91
N VAL A 6 -14.84 11.03 -50.14
CA VAL A 6 -13.49 11.04 -49.59
C VAL A 6 -13.62 11.30 -48.09
N TYR A 7 -13.42 10.26 -47.29
CA TYR A 7 -13.32 10.39 -45.84
C TYR A 7 -12.06 11.19 -45.51
N ALA A 8 -12.24 12.47 -45.16
CA ALA A 8 -11.16 13.31 -44.66
C ALA A 8 -10.71 12.76 -43.30
N PHE A 9 -9.50 12.22 -43.25
CA PHE A 9 -8.84 11.83 -42.01
C PHE A 9 -8.69 13.09 -41.14
N HIS A 10 -9.53 13.22 -40.11
CA HIS A 10 -9.36 14.25 -39.12
C HIS A 10 -8.05 13.99 -38.37
N ASP A 11 -7.20 15.00 -38.39
CA ASP A 11 -5.92 15.09 -37.69
C ASP A 11 -6.16 14.72 -36.22
N THR A 12 -5.79 13.49 -35.86
CA THR A 12 -5.96 13.00 -34.50
C THR A 12 -4.83 13.63 -33.70
N PRO A 13 -5.10 14.42 -32.64
CA PRO A 13 -4.02 15.00 -31.85
C PRO A 13 -3.16 13.84 -31.34
N SER A 14 -1.91 13.80 -31.80
CA SER A 14 -0.93 12.80 -31.44
C SER A 14 -0.74 12.84 -29.94
N ILE A 15 -1.41 11.94 -29.22
CA ILE A 15 -1.15 11.68 -27.81
C ILE A 15 0.34 11.34 -27.76
N PRO A 16 1.17 12.11 -27.04
CA PRO A 16 2.57 11.76 -26.91
C PRO A 16 2.62 10.34 -26.36
N LEU A 17 3.24 9.43 -27.11
CA LEU A 17 3.54 8.09 -26.61
C LEU A 17 4.22 8.26 -25.24
N PRO A 18 3.78 7.55 -24.19
CA PRO A 18 4.47 7.60 -22.91
C PRO A 18 5.94 7.32 -23.19
N LEU A 19 6.82 8.23 -22.78
CA LEU A 19 8.25 7.99 -22.84
C LEU A 19 8.52 6.65 -22.14
N PRO A 20 9.40 5.79 -22.70
CA PRO A 20 9.79 4.58 -21.99
C PRO A 20 10.22 5.00 -20.59
N ILE A 21 9.67 4.32 -19.57
CA ILE A 21 10.09 4.50 -18.18
C ILE A 21 11.54 4.04 -18.14
N THR A 22 12.47 4.93 -18.46
CA THR A 22 13.89 4.68 -18.30
C THR A 22 14.09 4.62 -16.80
N ASN A 23 14.34 3.43 -16.26
CA ASN A 23 14.82 3.28 -14.90
C ASN A 23 16.04 4.19 -14.75
N GLY A 24 15.85 5.34 -14.11
CA GLY A 24 16.95 6.21 -13.74
C GLY A 24 17.89 5.32 -12.94
N ALA A 25 19.12 5.16 -13.43
CA ALA A 25 20.10 4.24 -12.87
C ALA A 25 20.21 4.48 -11.35
N GLY A 26 19.56 3.63 -10.55
CA GLY A 26 19.54 3.73 -9.09
C GLY A 26 18.19 3.60 -8.38
N ARG A 27 17.02 3.69 -9.05
CA ARG A 27 15.74 3.47 -8.35
C ARG A 27 15.52 1.98 -8.03
N PRO A 28 15.24 1.59 -6.77
CA PRO A 28 14.82 0.23 -6.46
C PRO A 28 13.44 -0.05 -7.06
N LEU A 29 13.31 -1.17 -7.76
CA LEU A 29 12.09 -1.67 -8.40
C LEU A 29 11.44 -2.79 -7.60
N HIS A 30 12.27 -3.58 -6.92
CA HIS A 30 11.85 -4.77 -6.20
C HIS A 30 12.71 -5.00 -4.94
N ARG A 31 12.17 -5.72 -3.97
CA ARG A 31 12.80 -6.03 -2.68
C ARG A 31 13.05 -7.52 -2.45
N ILE A 32 13.20 -8.29 -3.54
CA ILE A 32 13.40 -9.76 -3.52
C ILE A 32 14.51 -10.20 -2.55
N GLN A 33 15.65 -9.51 -2.52
CA GLN A 33 16.74 -9.84 -1.60
C GLN A 33 16.30 -9.76 -0.14
N ALA A 34 15.60 -8.68 0.23
CA ALA A 34 15.12 -8.47 1.59
C ALA A 34 14.10 -9.57 1.98
N VAL A 35 13.16 -9.86 1.08
CA VAL A 35 12.15 -10.92 1.30
C VAL A 35 12.81 -12.29 1.41
N ARG A 36 13.78 -12.62 0.55
CA ARG A 36 14.52 -13.89 0.65
C ARG A 36 15.20 -14.05 2.01
N ILE A 37 15.87 -12.99 2.49
CA ILE A 37 16.53 -13.00 3.80
C ILE A 37 15.52 -13.18 4.92
N GLN A 38 14.37 -12.49 4.85
CA GLN A 38 13.28 -12.61 5.82
C GLN A 38 12.70 -14.04 5.87
N GLN A 39 12.58 -14.70 4.72
CA GLN A 39 12.15 -16.10 4.62
C GLN A 39 13.25 -17.11 5.00
N GLY A 40 14.45 -16.65 5.40
CA GLY A 40 15.56 -17.52 5.79
C GLY A 40 16.16 -18.34 4.63
N MET A 41 15.84 -18.02 3.38
CA MET A 41 16.30 -18.77 2.22
C MET A 41 17.72 -18.35 1.81
N SER A 42 18.64 -19.30 1.70
CA SER A 42 20.00 -19.01 1.21
C SER A 42 20.02 -18.76 -0.31
N LEU A 43 21.03 -18.02 -0.80
CA LEU A 43 21.25 -17.82 -2.25
C LEU A 43 21.39 -19.15 -3.02
N ARG A 44 22.02 -20.15 -2.42
CA ARG A 44 22.18 -21.48 -3.04
C ARG A 44 20.86 -22.23 -3.12
N THR A 45 20.03 -22.10 -2.08
CA THR A 45 18.68 -22.67 -2.05
C THR A 45 17.80 -22.03 -3.11
N ALA A 46 17.83 -20.69 -3.23
CA ALA A 46 17.12 -19.96 -4.27
C ALA A 46 17.56 -20.39 -5.68
N ALA A 47 18.87 -20.49 -5.93
CA ALA A 47 19.41 -20.96 -7.21
C ALA A 47 18.93 -22.38 -7.57
N ARG A 48 18.91 -23.30 -6.60
CA ARG A 48 18.39 -24.65 -6.79
C ARG A 48 16.88 -24.66 -7.07
N GLN A 49 16.09 -23.88 -6.33
CA GLN A 49 14.63 -23.81 -6.47
C GLN A 49 14.21 -23.20 -7.81
N LEU A 50 14.95 -22.17 -8.25
CA LEU A 50 14.71 -21.46 -9.51
C LEU A 50 15.37 -22.13 -10.71
N GLY A 51 16.19 -23.16 -10.49
CA GLY A 51 16.89 -23.92 -11.53
C GLY A 51 17.92 -23.09 -12.31
N THR A 52 18.57 -22.11 -11.67
CA THR A 52 19.52 -21.19 -12.31
C THR A 52 20.83 -21.08 -11.52
N ASP A 53 21.87 -20.49 -12.13
CA ASP A 53 23.15 -20.29 -11.46
C ASP A 53 23.09 -19.19 -10.39
N VAL A 54 23.88 -19.34 -9.33
CA VAL A 54 23.97 -18.41 -8.20
C VAL A 54 24.38 -17.01 -8.67
N ARG A 55 25.18 -16.89 -9.72
CA ARG A 55 25.55 -15.59 -10.31
C ARG A 55 24.34 -14.90 -10.94
N ALA A 56 23.46 -15.64 -11.61
CA ALA A 56 22.23 -15.10 -12.18
C ALA A 56 21.26 -14.66 -11.09
N ILE A 57 21.10 -15.46 -10.03
CA ILE A 57 20.29 -15.10 -8.85
C ILE A 57 20.81 -13.82 -8.20
N ARG A 58 22.13 -13.69 -8.02
CA ARG A 58 22.73 -12.47 -7.44
C ARG A 58 22.44 -11.23 -8.30
N ALA A 59 22.45 -11.37 -9.62
CA ALA A 59 22.11 -10.26 -10.52
C ALA A 59 20.61 -9.89 -10.45
N GLN A 60 19.74 -10.89 -10.32
CA GLN A 60 18.29 -10.69 -10.17
C GLN A 60 17.90 -10.09 -8.81
N GLU A 61 18.66 -10.35 -7.74
CA GLU A 61 18.38 -9.81 -6.40
C GLU A 61 18.64 -8.31 -6.25
N GLN A 62 19.49 -7.76 -7.12
CA GLN A 62 19.83 -6.34 -7.12
C GLN A 62 18.54 -5.52 -7.32
N ALA A 63 18.13 -4.74 -6.33
CA ALA A 63 16.83 -4.06 -6.30
C ALA A 63 16.53 -3.19 -7.54
N SER A 64 17.56 -2.67 -8.20
CA SER A 64 17.46 -1.83 -9.40
C SER A 64 17.44 -2.61 -10.72
N THR A 65 17.55 -3.94 -10.68
CA THR A 65 17.55 -4.80 -11.87
C THR A 65 16.15 -4.88 -12.43
N ASP A 66 16.04 -4.66 -13.74
CA ASP A 66 14.79 -4.90 -14.45
C ASP A 66 14.55 -6.41 -14.59
N LEU A 67 13.58 -6.92 -13.83
CA LEU A 67 13.24 -8.33 -13.77
C LEU A 67 12.02 -8.60 -14.66
N ARG A 68 12.09 -9.61 -15.53
CA ARG A 68 10.92 -10.04 -16.30
C ARG A 68 9.80 -10.48 -15.36
N LEU A 69 8.56 -10.17 -15.73
CA LEU A 69 7.40 -10.58 -14.95
C LEU A 69 7.33 -12.11 -14.74
N SER A 70 7.73 -12.90 -15.74
CA SER A 70 7.84 -14.36 -15.60
C SER A 70 8.81 -14.78 -14.51
N ASP A 71 9.92 -14.07 -14.36
CA ASP A 71 10.93 -14.36 -13.34
C ASP A 71 10.46 -13.88 -11.96
N LEU A 72 9.73 -12.76 -11.88
CA LEU A 72 9.06 -12.33 -10.66
C LEU A 72 8.08 -13.40 -10.13
N TYR A 73 7.28 -14.01 -11.01
CA TYR A 73 6.37 -15.11 -10.64
C TYR A 73 7.10 -16.38 -10.22
N ARG A 74 8.29 -16.65 -10.77
CA ARG A 74 9.13 -17.76 -10.29
C ARG A 74 9.65 -17.49 -8.88
N TRP A 75 10.06 -16.25 -8.60
CA TRP A 75 10.43 -15.82 -7.25
C TRP A 75 9.25 -15.90 -6.27
N GLN A 76 8.05 -15.52 -6.71
CA GLN A 76 6.82 -15.67 -5.94
C GLN A 76 6.61 -17.14 -5.51
N GLN A 77 6.73 -18.07 -6.45
CA GLN A 77 6.57 -19.51 -6.17
C GLN A 77 7.69 -20.06 -5.29
N ALA A 78 8.94 -19.62 -5.51
CA ALA A 78 10.08 -20.07 -4.74
C ALA A 78 10.04 -19.58 -3.28
N LEU A 79 9.60 -18.35 -3.05
CA LEU A 79 9.54 -17.72 -1.73
C LEU A 79 8.19 -17.88 -1.03
N GLU A 80 7.19 -18.41 -1.73
CA GLU A 80 5.82 -18.61 -1.22
C GLU A 80 5.15 -17.33 -0.68
N VAL A 81 5.48 -16.18 -1.27
CA VAL A 81 4.91 -14.86 -0.92
C VAL A 81 4.08 -14.30 -2.08
N PRO A 82 3.10 -13.41 -1.85
CA PRO A 82 2.43 -12.69 -2.93
C PRO A 82 3.40 -11.84 -3.78
N ALA A 83 3.17 -11.76 -5.09
CA ALA A 83 4.04 -10.99 -6.00
C ALA A 83 4.12 -9.49 -5.64
N ALA A 84 3.05 -8.94 -5.05
CA ALA A 84 3.04 -7.56 -4.55
C ALA A 84 4.07 -7.31 -3.44
N GLU A 85 4.41 -8.33 -2.63
CA GLU A 85 5.42 -8.20 -1.58
C GLU A 85 6.85 -8.19 -2.12
N LEU A 86 7.06 -8.64 -3.35
CA LEU A 86 8.37 -8.63 -3.99
C LEU A 86 8.69 -7.27 -4.63
N LEU A 87 7.68 -6.44 -4.89
CA LEU A 87 7.83 -5.12 -5.50
C LEU A 87 8.22 -4.08 -4.46
N GLU A 88 9.00 -3.08 -4.89
CA GLU A 88 9.26 -1.92 -4.04
C GLU A 88 7.98 -1.08 -3.96
N GLU A 89 7.53 -0.78 -2.74
CA GLU A 89 6.43 0.16 -2.57
C GLU A 89 6.89 1.54 -3.02
N SER A 90 6.22 2.09 -4.03
CA SER A 90 6.47 3.48 -4.41
C SER A 90 6.11 4.36 -3.23
N GLY A 91 7.09 4.97 -2.58
CA GLY A 91 6.89 6.04 -1.59
C GLY A 91 6.25 7.31 -2.17
N GLU A 92 5.81 7.26 -3.43
CA GLU A 92 4.98 8.28 -4.04
C GLU A 92 3.63 8.31 -3.31
N PRO A 93 3.13 9.50 -2.94
CA PRO A 93 1.78 9.60 -2.40
C PRO A 93 0.82 8.99 -3.41
N LEU A 94 -0.24 8.33 -2.90
CA LEU A 94 -1.36 7.82 -3.71
C LEU A 94 -1.68 8.82 -4.82
N SER A 95 -1.92 8.32 -6.04
CA SER A 95 -2.27 9.20 -7.16
C SER A 95 -3.37 10.18 -6.75
N ARG A 96 -3.30 11.42 -7.24
CA ARG A 96 -4.22 12.50 -6.82
C ARG A 96 -5.69 12.04 -6.72
N PRO A 97 -6.26 11.29 -7.69
CA PRO A 97 -7.62 10.77 -7.58
C PRO A 97 -7.82 9.78 -6.42
N VAL A 98 -6.86 8.90 -6.15
CA VAL A 98 -6.93 7.92 -5.05
C VAL A 98 -6.79 8.63 -3.69
N ALA A 99 -5.90 9.62 -3.59
CA ALA A 99 -5.76 10.42 -2.38
C ALA A 99 -7.01 11.25 -2.07
N GLU A 100 -7.64 11.85 -3.09
CA GLU A 100 -8.89 12.60 -2.98
C GLU A 100 -10.04 11.68 -2.56
N ARG A 101 -10.18 10.50 -3.17
CA ARG A 101 -11.15 9.48 -2.76
C ARG A 101 -10.93 9.03 -1.31
N ALA A 102 -9.68 8.79 -0.89
CA ALA A 102 -9.36 8.42 0.48
C ALA A 102 -9.70 9.52 1.51
N LYS A 103 -9.56 10.81 1.13
CA LYS A 103 -10.03 11.93 1.96
C LYS A 103 -11.56 11.90 2.08
N MET A 104 -12.25 11.70 0.96
CA MET A 104 -13.71 11.66 0.94
C MET A 104 -14.28 10.50 1.77
N VAL A 105 -13.66 9.31 1.71
CA VAL A 105 -14.01 8.18 2.58
C VAL A 105 -13.88 8.55 4.05
N ARG A 106 -12.81 9.23 4.46
CA ARG A 106 -12.65 9.69 5.85
C ARG A 106 -13.76 10.66 6.28
N VAL A 107 -14.14 11.59 5.41
CA VAL A 107 -15.24 12.53 5.69
C VAL A 107 -16.56 11.76 5.85
N MET A 108 -16.83 10.78 4.98
CA MET A 108 -18.03 9.93 5.10
C MET A 108 -18.05 9.13 6.42
N LYS A 109 -16.94 8.51 6.82
CA LYS A 109 -16.86 7.79 8.10
C LYS A 109 -17.20 8.70 9.28
N THR A 110 -16.71 9.94 9.25
CA THR A 110 -17.03 10.94 10.28
C THR A 110 -18.50 11.35 10.24
N ALA A 111 -19.08 11.57 9.06
CA ALA A 111 -20.50 11.89 8.91
C ALA A 111 -21.41 10.75 9.38
N ALA A 112 -21.06 9.50 9.06
CA ALA A 112 -21.77 8.31 9.52
C ALA A 112 -21.67 8.15 11.05
N SER A 113 -20.50 8.38 11.66
CA SER A 113 -20.36 8.38 13.12
C SER A 113 -21.16 9.51 13.78
N LEU A 114 -21.24 10.70 13.18
CA LEU A 114 -22.11 11.78 13.67
C LEU A 114 -23.57 11.38 13.63
N LEU A 115 -24.01 10.72 12.55
CA LEU A 115 -25.38 10.24 12.44
C LEU A 115 -25.73 9.19 13.50
N GLU A 116 -24.82 8.26 13.79
CA GLU A 116 -25.00 7.23 14.82
C GLU A 116 -25.03 7.79 16.25
N THR A 117 -24.25 8.84 16.53
CA THR A 117 -24.08 9.41 17.88
C THR A 117 -25.01 10.59 18.16
N ALA A 118 -25.72 11.11 17.17
CA ALA A 118 -26.55 12.30 17.33
C ALA A 118 -27.76 12.05 18.25
N GLU A 119 -27.76 12.69 19.42
CA GLU A 119 -28.82 12.57 20.43
C GLU A 119 -30.04 13.45 20.13
N THR A 120 -29.87 14.52 19.34
CA THR A 120 -30.97 15.46 19.05
C THR A 120 -31.55 15.23 17.65
N PRO A 121 -32.89 15.36 17.47
CA PRO A 121 -33.51 15.22 16.15
C PRO A 121 -32.99 16.22 15.12
N ALA A 122 -32.56 17.40 15.56
CA ALA A 122 -31.97 18.41 14.67
C ALA A 122 -30.57 17.99 14.18
N ALA A 123 -29.74 17.44 15.07
CA ALA A 123 -28.41 16.93 14.70
C ALA A 123 -28.51 15.69 13.80
N GLN A 124 -29.46 14.79 14.05
CA GLN A 124 -29.71 13.63 13.19
C GLN A 124 -30.03 14.05 11.75
N ARG A 125 -31.00 14.95 11.56
CA ARG A 125 -31.36 15.47 10.23
C ARG A 125 -30.18 16.16 9.53
N MET A 126 -29.35 16.88 10.29
CA MET A 126 -28.17 17.53 9.74
C MET A 126 -27.12 16.50 9.28
N ALA A 127 -26.89 15.45 10.06
CA ALA A 127 -25.98 14.37 9.71
C ALA A 127 -26.50 13.53 8.52
N GLU A 128 -27.80 13.24 8.45
CA GLU A 128 -28.45 12.60 7.29
C GLU A 128 -28.23 13.41 6.01
N ASN A 129 -28.48 14.72 6.08
CA ASN A 129 -28.25 15.62 4.94
C ASN A 129 -26.78 15.64 4.51
N LEU A 130 -25.84 15.63 5.46
CA LEU A 130 -24.42 15.57 5.17
C LEU A 130 -24.03 14.26 4.47
N VAL A 131 -24.53 13.11 4.94
CA VAL A 131 -24.32 11.81 4.30
C VAL A 131 -24.88 11.81 2.87
N GLN A 132 -26.07 12.36 2.66
CA GLN A 132 -26.68 12.45 1.33
C GLN A 132 -25.85 13.32 0.39
N GLN A 133 -25.41 14.51 0.83
CA GLN A 133 -24.55 15.39 0.03
C GLN A 133 -23.22 14.73 -0.35
N LEU A 134 -22.62 13.96 0.56
CA LEU A 134 -21.41 13.20 0.26
C LEU A 134 -21.66 12.11 -0.78
N CYS A 135 -22.78 11.40 -0.70
CA CYS A 135 -23.17 10.41 -1.71
C CYS A 135 -23.46 11.01 -3.08
N ASP A 136 -23.99 12.23 -3.13
CA ASP A 136 -24.24 12.94 -4.38
C ASP A 136 -22.93 13.37 -5.07
N VAL A 137 -21.92 13.74 -4.28
CA VAL A 137 -20.57 14.07 -4.78
C VAL A 137 -19.80 12.81 -5.19
N MET A 138 -19.95 11.71 -4.45
CA MET A 138 -19.22 10.46 -4.69
C MET A 138 -20.08 9.23 -4.32
N PRO A 139 -20.77 8.60 -5.29
CA PRO A 139 -21.78 7.59 -5.02
C PRO A 139 -21.22 6.29 -4.43
N GLU A 140 -19.93 5.98 -4.65
CA GLU A 140 -19.27 4.84 -4.02
C GLU A 140 -19.16 4.93 -2.50
N LEU A 141 -19.46 6.09 -1.90
CA LEU A 141 -19.48 6.26 -0.44
C LEU A 141 -20.66 5.59 0.26
N LYS A 142 -21.70 5.16 -0.47
CA LYS A 142 -22.91 4.53 0.11
C LYS A 142 -22.60 3.27 0.93
N GLU A 143 -21.53 2.58 0.59
CA GLU A 143 -21.11 1.33 1.26
C GLU A 143 -20.15 1.59 2.44
N VAL A 144 -19.75 2.85 2.67
CA VAL A 144 -18.80 3.19 3.73
C VAL A 144 -19.53 3.28 5.06
N SER A 145 -19.20 2.35 5.97
CA SER A 145 -19.67 2.38 7.36
C SER A 145 -19.01 3.49 8.16
N SER A 146 -19.59 3.83 9.31
CA SER A 146 -18.96 4.66 10.35
C SER A 146 -17.59 4.12 10.76
N TRP A 147 -16.81 4.95 11.46
CA TRP A 147 -15.62 4.45 12.14
C TRP A 147 -16.01 3.26 13.02
N HIS A 148 -15.34 2.12 12.85
CA HIS A 148 -15.51 1.01 13.77
C HIS A 148 -15.25 1.55 15.19
N THR A 149 -16.25 1.47 16.07
CA THR A 149 -16.11 1.74 17.51
C THR A 149 -15.30 0.62 18.18
N VAL A 150 -14.22 0.17 17.54
CA VAL A 150 -13.26 -0.81 18.08
C VAL A 150 -12.18 0.00 18.77
N GLY A 151 -12.54 0.44 19.95
CA GLY A 151 -11.68 1.03 20.96
C GLY A 151 -12.38 0.74 22.27
N GLN A 152 -12.22 -0.49 22.74
CA GLN A 152 -12.60 -0.91 24.09
C GLN A 152 -12.26 0.24 25.03
N ARG A 153 -13.29 0.76 25.72
CA ARG A 153 -13.16 1.83 26.70
C ARG A 153 -12.09 1.39 27.70
N ARG A 154 -10.84 1.83 27.53
CA ARG A 154 -9.92 1.88 28.65
C ARG A 154 -10.67 2.68 29.69
N SER A 155 -11.01 2.06 30.82
CA SER A 155 -11.44 2.84 31.96
C SER A 155 -10.30 3.81 32.26
N LEU A 156 -10.63 5.02 32.68
CA LEU A 156 -9.66 6.09 32.93
C LEU A 156 -8.61 5.71 33.99
N ASP A 157 -8.76 4.54 34.62
CA ASP A 157 -7.97 3.97 35.70
C ASP A 157 -7.06 2.80 35.26
N GLU A 158 -7.10 2.37 33.98
CA GLU A 158 -6.19 1.34 33.46
C GLU A 158 -4.83 1.95 33.05
N LEU A 159 -3.82 1.76 33.90
CA LEU A 159 -2.42 2.00 33.55
C LEU A 159 -2.03 1.06 32.39
N GLY A 160 -1.53 1.62 31.28
CA GLY A 160 -1.18 0.82 30.09
C GLY A 160 0.01 -0.12 30.33
N ARG A 161 0.20 -1.11 29.44
CA ARG A 161 1.28 -2.13 29.55
C ARG A 161 2.70 -1.59 29.79
N ALA A 162 2.99 -0.35 29.40
CA ALA A 162 4.27 0.32 29.68
C ALA A 162 4.50 0.60 31.17
N ALA A 163 3.42 0.73 31.96
CA ALA A 163 3.50 0.81 33.42
C ALA A 163 3.57 -0.57 34.08
N GLU A 164 2.98 -1.60 33.48
CA GLU A 164 3.05 -2.98 33.99
C GLU A 164 4.42 -3.63 33.74
N GLN A 165 5.12 -3.24 32.68
CA GLN A 165 6.48 -3.69 32.38
C GLN A 165 7.48 -2.57 32.58
N VAL A 166 7.80 -2.30 33.85
CA VAL A 166 8.98 -1.50 34.18
C VAL A 166 10.21 -2.31 33.79
N ILE A 167 10.92 -1.86 32.77
CA ILE A 167 12.25 -2.38 32.47
C ILE A 167 13.16 -1.89 33.59
N ASP A 168 13.69 -2.82 34.38
CA ASP A 168 14.65 -2.53 35.43
C ASP A 168 15.96 -2.03 34.80
N ASP A 169 16.29 -0.77 35.07
CA ASP A 169 17.45 -0.04 34.55
C ASP A 169 18.79 -0.72 34.93
N SER A 170 18.77 -1.56 35.99
CA SER A 170 19.93 -2.36 36.41
C SER A 170 20.29 -3.49 35.43
N SER A 171 19.38 -3.88 34.52
CA SER A 171 19.63 -4.91 33.50
C SER A 171 20.29 -4.37 32.23
N MET A 172 20.32 -3.04 32.03
CA MET A 172 20.97 -2.41 30.87
C MET A 172 22.46 -2.13 31.07
N PHE A 173 22.96 -2.13 32.32
CA PHE A 173 24.36 -1.85 32.65
C PHE A 173 25.02 -3.07 33.32
N GLY A 174 25.14 -4.15 32.56
CA GLY A 174 25.89 -5.35 32.96
C GLY A 174 27.41 -5.11 32.91
N HIS A 175 27.99 -4.84 34.07
CA HIS A 175 29.27 -5.39 34.55
C HIS A 175 30.51 -5.30 33.62
N GLU A 176 31.13 -4.12 33.50
CA GLU A 176 32.59 -4.05 33.27
C GLU A 176 33.29 -3.94 34.63
N ALA A 177 33.67 -5.10 35.18
CA ALA A 177 34.68 -5.16 36.24
C ALA A 177 36.05 -4.94 35.61
N TYR A 178 36.71 -3.84 35.95
CA TYR A 178 38.15 -3.68 35.76
C TYR A 178 38.85 -4.16 37.03
N ASP A 179 39.68 -5.19 36.88
CA ASP A 179 40.86 -5.44 37.73
C ASP A 179 42.01 -4.51 37.29
#